data_AF-H1SDH2-F1
#
_entry.id   AF-H1SDH2-F1
#
_cell.length_a   1.000
_cell.length_b   1.000
_cell.length_c   1.000
_cell.angle_alpha   90.00
_cell.angle_beta   90.00
_cell.angle_gamma   90.00
#
_symmetry.space_group_name_H-M   'P 1'
#
loop_
_entity.id
_entity.type
_entity.pdbx_description
1 polymer ?
#
loop_
_entity_poly.entity_id
_entity_poly.type
_entity_poly.pdbx_seq_one_letter_code
_entity_poly.pdbx_strand_id
1 'polypeptide(L)'
;MTSPNISFDKIPSSIRKPGKYFEFNTKLAVRTLPGNPQLVVLIGQRLAAGSVSATTLVNVFSDQQAGDYFGHGSQLHLMARAAIKANPYLQLSAIALDDAAGSVAASGSLALAGTATAGGSFAIKIGNADPIAVAVSVGDTAAVVATAINTALASLVDLPVAAAVNAGTVTLTAKNKGSQGNLIPVTILQNVAGIVPTVTAMSAGATDPVLSSALTAIFPAGHNIVCSGLNDQVSLTALRTHLASVGSPMEQRDALGVYATTGTLGAASTLAGLINDGFTTTAFLRATRSLPCELAAAYAAVIASEEDPARPLNTLELVGIDVPDASQWLGRTEQENLLYNGVTPIEIGPGQKVQIVRAITTYLVDPQGVQDPSMLDVTTPRTLFYMRKAYRQRIALRFPREKLSGRTAPKVRSELLDVSYKAEELEIIENVDQWKDYLLVERDSQDVSRLNAKIPTDVVNGFHIFAGRLDLIL
;
A
#
# COMPACT_ATOMS: atom_id res chain seq x y z
N MET A 1 17.63 -18.02 -46.49
CA MET A 1 16.60 -19.01 -46.85
C MET A 1 15.35 -18.26 -47.21
N THR A 2 14.83 -18.48 -48.42
CA THR A 2 13.70 -17.75 -49.04
C THR A 2 12.42 -18.59 -48.99
N SER A 3 12.13 -19.24 -47.87
CA SER A 3 10.75 -19.69 -47.66
C SER A 3 9.91 -18.47 -47.28
N PRO A 4 8.77 -18.23 -47.95
CA PRO A 4 7.88 -17.13 -47.60
C PRO A 4 7.40 -17.19 -46.15
N ASN A 5 7.26 -18.38 -45.56
CA ASN A 5 6.59 -18.54 -44.27
C ASN A 5 7.46 -19.22 -43.20
N ILE A 6 8.63 -19.76 -43.57
CA ILE A 6 9.51 -20.50 -42.65
C ILE A 6 10.87 -19.82 -42.60
N SER A 7 11.27 -19.39 -41.41
CA SER A 7 12.58 -18.80 -41.15
C SER A 7 13.34 -19.64 -40.13
N PHE A 8 14.65 -19.75 -40.31
CA PHE A 8 15.54 -20.41 -39.36
C PHE A 8 16.48 -19.37 -38.72
N ASP A 9 16.67 -19.46 -37.41
CA ASP A 9 17.48 -18.53 -36.62
C ASP A 9 18.94 -19.01 -36.48
N LYS A 10 19.16 -20.33 -36.38
CA LYS A 10 20.48 -20.94 -36.11
C LYS A 10 21.02 -21.73 -37.28
N ILE A 11 20.15 -22.31 -38.12
CA ILE A 11 20.58 -23.04 -39.32
C ILE A 11 20.98 -22.02 -40.41
N PRO A 12 22.26 -21.94 -40.80
CA PRO A 12 22.70 -20.92 -41.74
C PRO A 12 22.31 -21.28 -43.17
N SER A 13 21.89 -20.28 -43.96
CA SER A 13 21.49 -20.50 -45.36
C SER A 13 22.65 -20.86 -46.30
N SER A 14 23.89 -20.65 -45.87
CA SER A 14 25.12 -20.96 -46.61
C SER A 14 25.63 -22.39 -46.38
N ILE A 15 24.92 -23.21 -45.58
CA ILE A 15 25.37 -24.56 -45.24
C ILE A 15 25.39 -25.45 -46.50
N ARG A 16 26.55 -26.08 -46.76
CA ARG A 16 26.75 -26.98 -47.93
C ARG A 16 26.80 -28.45 -47.55
N LYS A 17 26.99 -28.78 -46.26
CA LYS A 17 27.09 -30.16 -45.76
C LYS A 17 25.69 -30.82 -45.81
N PRO A 18 25.49 -31.91 -46.59
CA PRO A 18 24.23 -32.65 -46.58
C PRO A 18 23.89 -33.19 -45.19
N GLY A 19 22.62 -33.11 -44.77
CA GLY A 19 22.20 -33.56 -43.43
C GLY A 19 20.73 -33.27 -43.11
N LYS A 20 20.29 -33.74 -41.94
CA LYS A 20 18.99 -33.37 -41.34
C LYS A 20 19.29 -32.46 -40.16
N TYR A 21 18.91 -31.20 -40.28
CA TYR A 21 19.18 -30.19 -39.27
C TYR A 21 17.85 -29.75 -38.68
N PHE A 22 17.76 -29.76 -37.35
CA PHE A 22 16.62 -29.29 -36.60
C PHE A 22 17.08 -28.16 -35.68
N GLU A 23 16.26 -27.12 -35.54
CA GLU A 23 16.47 -26.09 -34.52
C GLU A 23 15.20 -25.96 -33.66
N PHE A 24 15.40 -25.64 -32.39
CA PHE A 24 14.30 -25.37 -31.49
C PHE A 24 13.89 -23.90 -31.61
N ASN A 25 12.63 -23.66 -31.93
CA ASN A 25 12.01 -22.35 -31.85
C ASN A 25 11.15 -22.28 -30.58
N THR A 26 11.64 -21.57 -29.57
CA THR A 26 10.91 -21.33 -28.32
C THR A 26 10.04 -20.08 -28.37
N LYS A 27 10.10 -19.29 -29.46
CA LYS A 27 9.35 -18.04 -29.58
C LYS A 27 7.85 -18.27 -29.42
N LEU A 28 7.30 -19.44 -29.76
CA LEU A 28 5.87 -19.78 -29.62
C LEU A 28 5.51 -20.60 -28.37
N ALA A 29 6.48 -20.91 -27.51
CA ALA A 29 6.31 -21.84 -26.40
C ALA A 29 5.37 -21.31 -25.30
N VAL A 30 5.49 -20.02 -24.95
CA VAL A 30 4.64 -19.39 -23.94
C VAL A 30 3.45 -18.72 -24.63
N ARG A 31 2.23 -19.19 -24.37
CA ARG A 31 1.00 -18.61 -24.91
C ARG A 31 0.08 -18.03 -23.84
N THR A 32 0.35 -18.30 -22.57
CA THR A 32 -0.41 -17.74 -21.45
C THR A 32 -0.10 -16.26 -21.24
N LEU A 33 -0.94 -15.59 -20.45
CA LEU A 33 -0.63 -14.30 -19.86
C LEU A 33 0.40 -14.44 -18.74
N PRO A 34 1.16 -13.39 -18.40
CA PRO A 34 2.05 -13.44 -17.25
C PRO A 34 1.27 -13.50 -15.93
N GLY A 35 1.84 -14.14 -14.91
CA GLY A 35 1.33 -14.03 -13.55
C GLY A 35 1.41 -12.58 -13.04
N ASN A 36 0.61 -12.27 -12.02
CA ASN A 36 0.52 -10.93 -11.43
C ASN A 36 0.95 -10.88 -9.95
N PRO A 37 2.16 -11.37 -9.59
CA PRO A 37 2.62 -11.28 -8.20
C PRO A 37 2.65 -9.82 -7.77
N GLN A 38 2.17 -9.56 -6.54
CA GLN A 38 2.11 -8.23 -5.96
C GLN A 38 3.25 -8.06 -4.96
N LEU A 39 4.38 -7.49 -5.42
CA LEU A 39 5.53 -7.19 -4.58
C LEU A 39 5.29 -5.91 -3.79
N VAL A 40 5.34 -5.99 -2.46
CA VAL A 40 5.11 -4.84 -1.57
C VAL A 40 6.42 -4.41 -0.92
N VAL A 41 6.68 -3.10 -0.93
CA VAL A 41 7.76 -2.49 -0.13
C VAL A 41 7.19 -1.54 0.90
N LEU A 42 7.62 -1.69 2.15
CA LEU A 42 7.33 -0.76 3.24
C LEU A 42 8.48 0.22 3.42
N ILE A 43 8.14 1.50 3.56
CA ILE A 43 9.11 2.56 3.88
C ILE A 43 8.72 3.19 5.22
N GLY A 44 9.62 3.14 6.19
CA GLY A 44 9.35 3.67 7.53
C GLY A 44 10.62 3.80 8.37
N GLN A 45 10.50 4.43 9.52
CA GLN A 45 11.62 4.67 10.43
C GLN A 45 12.04 3.39 11.16
N ARG A 46 13.35 3.19 11.28
CA ARG A 46 13.97 2.19 12.16
C ARG A 46 14.47 2.85 13.44
N LEU A 47 14.84 2.05 14.43
CA LEU A 47 15.58 2.46 15.61
C LEU A 47 17.06 2.11 15.45
N ALA A 48 17.93 2.81 16.18
CA ALA A 48 19.36 2.55 16.17
C ALA A 48 19.74 1.11 16.61
N ALA A 49 18.87 0.45 17.37
CA ALA A 49 19.02 -0.94 17.80
C ALA A 49 18.76 -1.97 16.67
N GLY A 50 18.16 -1.57 15.55
CA GLY A 50 17.90 -2.45 14.41
C GLY A 50 19.19 -2.83 13.68
N SER A 51 19.31 -4.09 13.28
CA SER A 51 20.52 -4.62 12.62
C SER A 51 20.70 -4.17 11.17
N VAL A 52 19.62 -3.75 10.49
CA VAL A 52 19.66 -3.31 9.09
C VAL A 52 19.82 -1.79 9.06
N SER A 53 20.81 -1.32 8.31
CA SER A 53 21.05 0.12 8.10
C SER A 53 19.90 0.77 7.32
N ALA A 54 19.72 2.08 7.51
CA ALA A 54 18.85 2.86 6.65
C ALA A 54 19.23 2.70 5.17
N THR A 55 18.26 2.95 4.29
CA THR A 55 18.36 2.86 2.82
C THR A 55 18.81 1.50 2.25
N THR A 56 18.81 0.45 3.08
CA THR A 56 19.11 -0.92 2.66
C THR A 56 17.80 -1.69 2.48
N LEU A 57 17.54 -2.16 1.26
CA LEU A 57 16.36 -2.97 0.95
C LEU A 57 16.57 -4.41 1.42
N VAL A 58 15.63 -4.94 2.21
CA VAL A 58 15.66 -6.32 2.71
C VAL A 58 14.29 -6.96 2.61
N ASN A 59 14.25 -8.29 2.47
CA ASN A 59 13.00 -9.05 2.54
C ASN A 59 12.65 -9.35 4.00
N VAL A 60 11.35 -9.36 4.30
CA VAL A 60 10.82 -9.58 5.66
C VAL A 60 9.81 -10.73 5.60
N PHE A 61 10.01 -11.74 6.43
CA PHE A 61 9.18 -12.96 6.43
C PHE A 61 8.41 -13.17 7.74
N SER A 62 8.72 -12.40 8.78
CA SER A 62 8.02 -12.47 10.07
C SER A 62 8.10 -11.16 10.83
N ASP A 63 7.16 -10.98 11.76
CA ASP A 63 7.14 -9.90 12.73
C ASP A 63 8.45 -9.81 13.53
N GLN A 64 8.89 -10.95 14.10
CA GLN A 64 10.13 -11.03 14.89
C GLN A 64 11.37 -10.58 14.08
N GLN A 65 11.48 -11.03 12.83
CA GLN A 65 12.58 -10.63 11.96
C GLN A 65 12.55 -9.12 11.67
N ALA A 66 11.37 -8.54 11.49
CA ALA A 66 11.23 -7.10 11.31
C ALA A 66 11.66 -6.33 12.57
N GLY A 67 11.32 -6.83 13.75
CA GLY A 67 11.77 -6.29 15.04
C GLY A 67 13.29 -6.34 15.20
N ASP A 68 13.94 -7.43 14.79
CA ASP A 68 15.41 -7.53 14.84
C ASP A 68 16.09 -6.62 13.80
N TYR A 69 15.52 -6.51 12.60
CA TYR A 69 16.06 -5.68 11.52
C TYR A 69 15.92 -4.19 11.76
N PHE A 70 14.78 -3.75 12.25
CA PHE A 70 14.44 -2.32 12.35
C PHE A 70 14.34 -1.82 13.79
N GLY A 71 14.46 -2.72 14.77
CA GLY A 71 14.29 -2.42 16.19
C GLY A 71 12.85 -2.64 16.64
N HIS A 72 12.70 -3.35 17.76
CA HIS A 72 11.42 -3.65 18.39
C HIS A 72 10.68 -2.37 18.80
N GLY A 73 9.43 -2.27 18.35
CA GLY A 73 8.57 -1.08 18.43
C GLY A 73 8.94 0.09 17.51
N SER A 74 9.82 -0.10 16.52
CA SER A 74 10.02 0.90 15.47
C SER A 74 8.79 1.04 14.58
N GLN A 75 8.65 2.19 13.91
CA GLN A 75 7.57 2.42 12.95
C GLN A 75 7.54 1.32 11.88
N LEU A 76 8.70 0.98 11.31
CA LEU A 76 8.79 -0.03 10.24
C LEU A 76 8.50 -1.46 10.73
N HIS A 77 8.86 -1.78 11.97
CA HIS A 77 8.46 -3.04 12.61
C HIS A 77 6.94 -3.15 12.74
N LEU A 78 6.28 -2.10 13.25
CA LEU A 78 4.81 -2.10 13.38
C LEU A 78 4.10 -2.20 12.02
N MET A 79 4.64 -1.54 10.98
CA MET A 79 4.13 -1.68 9.62
C MET A 79 4.26 -3.13 9.12
N ALA A 80 5.42 -3.76 9.29
CA ALA A 80 5.64 -5.14 8.87
C ALA A 80 4.70 -6.12 9.59
N ARG A 81 4.53 -5.95 10.90
CA ARG A 81 3.56 -6.71 11.70
C ARG A 81 2.14 -6.60 11.16
N ALA A 82 1.69 -5.36 10.92
CA ALA A 82 0.34 -5.09 10.41
C ALA A 82 0.13 -5.69 9.00
N ALA A 83 1.11 -5.54 8.11
CA ALA A 83 1.06 -6.10 6.76
C ALA A 83 1.00 -7.65 6.77
N ILE A 84 1.86 -8.31 7.54
CA ILE A 84 1.90 -9.78 7.64
C ILE A 84 0.62 -10.32 8.29
N LYS A 85 0.07 -9.62 9.28
CA LYS A 85 -1.19 -10.02 9.92
C LYS A 85 -2.39 -9.90 8.96
N ALA A 86 -2.39 -8.88 8.11
CA ALA A 86 -3.42 -8.67 7.10
C ALA A 86 -3.31 -9.67 5.92
N ASN A 87 -2.09 -10.01 5.49
CA ASN A 87 -1.82 -10.99 4.45
C ASN A 87 -0.57 -11.84 4.80
N PRO A 88 -0.75 -13.06 5.35
CA PRO A 88 0.37 -13.91 5.78
C PRO A 88 1.29 -14.40 4.66
N TYR A 89 0.82 -14.41 3.41
CA TYR A 89 1.59 -14.87 2.24
C TYR A 89 2.18 -13.73 1.42
N LEU A 90 2.21 -12.52 1.98
CA LEU A 90 2.70 -11.32 1.32
C LEU A 90 4.17 -11.44 0.92
N GLN A 91 4.49 -11.07 -0.31
CA GLN A 91 5.87 -10.88 -0.74
C GLN A 91 6.36 -9.50 -0.28
N LEU A 92 6.88 -9.47 0.94
CA LEU A 92 7.19 -8.24 1.67
C LEU A 92 8.69 -7.93 1.66
N SER A 93 9.02 -6.74 1.18
CA SER A 93 10.29 -6.09 1.41
C SER A 93 10.10 -4.83 2.23
N ALA A 94 11.18 -4.36 2.84
CA ALA A 94 11.18 -3.14 3.63
C ALA A 94 12.50 -2.40 3.47
N ILE A 95 12.42 -1.07 3.51
CA ILE A 95 13.58 -0.19 3.47
C ILE A 95 13.43 0.87 4.55
N ALA A 96 14.46 0.95 5.40
CA ALA A 96 14.44 1.79 6.58
C ALA A 96 14.87 3.23 6.31
N LEU A 97 14.30 4.14 7.10
CA LEU A 97 14.75 5.51 7.29
C LEU A 97 15.32 5.66 8.70
N ASP A 98 16.38 6.45 8.86
CA ASP A 98 16.77 6.95 10.18
C ASP A 98 15.93 8.20 10.52
N ASP A 99 15.74 8.47 11.82
CA ASP A 99 15.14 9.71 12.29
C ASP A 99 15.91 10.93 11.73
N ALA A 100 15.19 11.99 11.34
CA ALA A 100 15.82 13.18 10.77
C ALA A 100 16.77 13.87 11.76
N ALA A 101 17.82 14.52 11.25
CA ALA A 101 18.68 15.36 12.09
C ALA A 101 17.85 16.50 12.72
N GLY A 102 17.99 16.71 14.03
CA GLY A 102 17.21 17.70 14.77
C GLY A 102 15.73 17.34 15.01
N SER A 103 15.33 16.09 14.70
CA SER A 103 14.00 15.60 15.04
C SER A 103 13.75 15.53 16.54
N VAL A 104 12.49 15.70 16.92
CA VAL A 104 12.02 15.69 18.31
C VAL A 104 11.08 14.52 18.52
N ALA A 105 11.26 13.79 19.62
CA ALA A 105 10.35 12.71 20.01
C ALA A 105 9.06 13.30 20.57
N ALA A 106 7.92 12.76 20.13
CA ALA A 106 6.65 13.09 20.76
C ALA A 106 6.63 12.60 22.22
N SER A 107 6.02 13.38 23.10
CA SER A 107 5.86 13.05 24.51
C SER A 107 4.41 13.23 24.95
N GLY A 108 3.96 12.34 25.82
CA GLY A 108 2.66 12.34 26.45
C GLY A 108 2.77 11.77 27.86
N SER A 109 1.68 11.74 28.61
CA SER A 109 1.74 11.23 29.98
C SER A 109 0.41 10.66 30.47
N LEU A 110 0.51 9.76 31.44
CA LEU A 110 -0.58 9.32 32.29
C LEU A 110 -0.29 9.80 33.71
N ALA A 111 -0.99 10.82 34.16
CA ALA A 111 -0.94 11.29 35.54
C ALA A 111 -2.03 10.57 36.34
N LEU A 112 -1.65 9.91 37.43
CA LEU A 112 -2.55 9.27 38.38
C LEU A 112 -2.60 10.11 39.66
N ALA A 113 -3.80 10.29 40.19
CA ALA A 113 -4.03 10.91 41.50
C ALA A 113 -4.91 10.04 42.39
N GLY A 114 -4.80 10.23 43.70
CA GLY A 114 -5.62 9.54 44.70
C GLY A 114 -5.01 8.25 45.26
N THR A 115 -5.85 7.46 45.91
CA THR A 115 -5.51 6.20 46.56
C THR A 115 -6.65 5.22 46.33
N ALA A 116 -6.33 3.99 45.96
CA ALA A 116 -7.32 2.98 45.61
C ALA A 116 -8.23 2.67 46.80
N THR A 117 -9.54 2.83 46.62
CA THR A 117 -10.56 2.54 47.64
C THR A 117 -11.16 1.14 47.48
N ALA A 118 -10.90 0.49 46.33
CA ALA A 118 -11.24 -0.90 46.06
C ALA A 118 -10.07 -1.56 45.31
N GLY A 119 -9.92 -2.88 45.49
CA GLY A 119 -8.99 -3.67 44.68
C GLY A 119 -9.56 -3.94 43.29
N GLY A 120 -8.70 -4.11 42.30
CA GLY A 120 -9.12 -4.37 40.92
C GLY A 120 -7.95 -4.40 39.94
N SER A 121 -8.28 -4.21 38.65
CA SER A 121 -7.31 -4.11 37.57
C SER A 121 -7.40 -2.75 36.90
N PHE A 122 -6.28 -2.06 36.77
CA PHE A 122 -6.15 -0.89 35.90
C PHE A 122 -5.63 -1.36 34.54
N ALA A 123 -6.31 -1.01 33.45
CA ALA A 123 -5.92 -1.44 32.10
C ALA A 123 -5.74 -0.25 31.16
N ILE A 124 -4.61 -0.23 30.47
CA ILE A 124 -4.23 0.78 29.48
C ILE A 124 -3.84 0.11 28.15
N LYS A 125 -4.08 0.80 27.05
CA LYS A 125 -3.66 0.41 25.70
C LYS A 125 -2.84 1.55 25.07
N ILE A 126 -1.71 1.20 24.48
CA ILE A 126 -0.83 2.12 23.74
C ILE A 126 -0.83 1.70 22.28
N GLY A 127 -1.35 2.56 21.40
CA GLY A 127 -1.53 2.19 20.00
C GLY A 127 -2.41 0.95 19.82
N ASN A 128 -2.03 0.11 18.85
CA ASN A 128 -2.71 -1.14 18.54
C ASN A 128 -2.31 -2.32 19.45
N ALA A 129 -1.51 -2.09 20.50
CA ALA A 129 -1.03 -3.16 21.36
C ALA A 129 -2.15 -3.85 22.14
N ASP A 130 -1.89 -5.06 22.63
CA ASP A 130 -2.81 -5.73 23.53
C ASP A 130 -3.01 -4.93 24.84
N PRO A 131 -4.18 -5.04 25.50
CA PRO A 131 -4.43 -4.39 26.78
C PRO A 131 -3.38 -4.75 27.84
N ILE A 132 -2.82 -3.73 28.47
CA ILE A 132 -1.81 -3.86 29.52
C ILE A 132 -2.53 -3.67 30.85
N ALA A 133 -2.72 -4.78 31.56
CA ALA A 133 -3.43 -4.82 32.84
C ALA A 133 -2.45 -4.89 34.02
N VAL A 134 -2.72 -4.10 35.05
CA VAL A 134 -1.95 -4.06 36.30
C VAL A 134 -2.90 -4.23 37.48
N ALA A 135 -2.58 -5.16 38.37
CA ALA A 135 -3.33 -5.37 39.59
C ALA A 135 -3.12 -4.19 40.56
N VAL A 136 -4.21 -3.72 41.16
CA VAL A 136 -4.23 -2.65 42.15
C VAL A 136 -4.92 -3.16 43.42
N SER A 137 -4.27 -2.98 44.56
CA SER A 137 -4.77 -3.36 45.87
C SER A 137 -5.41 -2.16 46.59
N VAL A 138 -6.31 -2.43 47.55
CA VAL A 138 -6.88 -1.38 48.40
C VAL A 138 -5.74 -0.69 49.16
N GLY A 139 -5.73 0.64 49.15
CA GLY A 139 -4.69 1.44 49.79
C GLY A 139 -3.47 1.75 48.91
N ASP A 140 -3.39 1.17 47.70
CA ASP A 140 -2.33 1.54 46.75
C ASP A 140 -2.46 3.01 46.36
N THR A 141 -1.37 3.76 46.55
CA THR A 141 -1.31 5.16 46.13
C THR A 141 -1.09 5.25 44.62
N ALA A 142 -1.45 6.39 44.03
CA ALA A 142 -1.19 6.67 42.63
C ALA A 142 0.27 6.39 42.18
N ALA A 143 1.26 6.64 43.06
CA ALA A 143 2.67 6.38 42.76
C ALA A 143 3.03 4.89 42.66
N VAL A 144 2.39 4.06 43.48
CA VAL A 144 2.56 2.59 43.44
C VAL A 144 1.97 2.05 42.14
N VAL A 145 0.76 2.49 41.79
CA VAL A 145 0.09 2.08 40.55
C VAL A 145 0.88 2.55 39.32
N ALA A 146 1.35 3.80 39.30
CA ALA A 146 2.15 4.34 38.21
C ALA A 146 3.46 3.55 38.01
N THR A 147 4.12 3.16 39.10
CA THR A 147 5.34 2.35 39.05
C THR A 147 5.06 0.97 38.45
N ALA A 148 3.97 0.32 38.87
CA ALA A 148 3.58 -0.98 38.35
C ALA A 148 3.20 -0.91 36.84
N ILE A 149 2.51 0.15 36.41
CA ILE A 149 2.25 0.42 34.98
C ILE A 149 3.55 0.62 34.20
N ASN A 150 4.49 1.41 34.72
CA ASN A 150 5.78 1.63 34.07
C ASN A 150 6.57 0.33 33.91
N THR A 151 6.58 -0.54 34.92
CA THR A 151 7.21 -1.86 34.84
C THR A 151 6.55 -2.75 33.79
N ALA A 152 5.21 -2.78 33.74
CA ALA A 152 4.48 -3.55 32.72
C ALA A 152 4.78 -3.05 31.30
N LEU A 153 4.76 -1.73 31.08
CA LEU A 153 5.11 -1.11 29.81
C LEU A 153 6.56 -1.42 29.39
N ALA A 154 7.51 -1.34 30.32
CA ALA A 154 8.92 -1.61 30.04
C ALA A 154 9.20 -3.09 29.66
N SER A 155 8.33 -4.02 30.08
CA SER A 155 8.45 -5.44 29.70
C SER A 155 8.02 -5.72 28.26
N LEU A 156 7.23 -4.83 27.65
CA LEU A 156 6.71 -4.96 26.29
C LEU A 156 7.59 -4.19 25.32
N VAL A 157 8.63 -4.87 24.84
CA VAL A 157 9.63 -4.27 23.95
C VAL A 157 9.08 -3.80 22.61
N ASP A 158 7.90 -4.27 22.20
CA ASP A 158 7.28 -3.94 20.91
C ASP A 158 6.48 -2.64 20.91
N LEU A 159 6.29 -2.01 22.07
CA LEU A 159 5.54 -0.77 22.13
C LEU A 159 6.27 0.36 21.37
N PRO A 160 5.54 1.26 20.68
CA PRO A 160 6.14 2.41 19.98
C PRO A 160 6.66 3.51 20.91
N VAL A 161 6.55 3.33 22.22
CA VAL A 161 6.95 4.30 23.24
C VAL A 161 7.89 3.67 24.25
N ALA A 162 8.74 4.49 24.86
CA ALA A 162 9.42 4.20 26.11
C ALA A 162 8.67 4.89 27.25
N ALA A 163 8.51 4.20 28.38
CA ALA A 163 7.88 4.73 29.57
C ALA A 163 8.92 5.09 30.64
N ALA A 164 8.69 6.20 31.35
CA ALA A 164 9.43 6.57 32.55
C ALA A 164 8.44 7.06 33.61
N VAL A 165 8.61 6.64 34.86
CA VAL A 165 7.75 7.04 35.97
C VAL A 165 8.44 8.06 36.87
N ASN A 166 7.68 9.06 37.30
CA ASN A 166 8.05 9.95 38.40
C ASN A 166 6.83 10.19 39.29
N ALA A 167 6.91 9.74 40.54
CA ALA A 167 5.79 9.73 41.47
C ALA A 167 4.52 9.10 40.85
N GLY A 168 3.41 9.85 40.79
CA GLY A 168 2.14 9.38 40.20
C GLY A 168 2.03 9.52 38.69
N THR A 169 3.08 9.98 37.99
CA THR A 169 3.01 10.26 36.54
C THR A 169 3.91 9.32 35.75
N VAL A 170 3.34 8.62 34.77
CA VAL A 170 4.06 7.86 33.76
C VAL A 170 4.19 8.71 32.50
N THR A 171 5.39 9.14 32.18
CA THR A 171 5.71 9.85 30.94
C THR A 171 6.00 8.83 29.84
N LEU A 172 5.39 9.02 28.68
CA LEU A 172 5.56 8.19 27.49
C LEU A 172 6.30 9.02 26.44
N THR A 173 7.36 8.46 25.86
CA THR A 173 8.14 9.11 24.80
C THR A 173 8.19 8.20 23.59
N ALA A 174 7.83 8.70 22.42
CA ALA A 174 7.88 7.93 21.18
C ALA A 174 9.31 7.47 20.90
N LYS A 175 9.48 6.19 20.50
CA LYS A 175 10.80 5.61 20.21
C LYS A 175 11.40 6.21 18.94
N ASN A 176 10.58 6.36 17.90
CA ASN A 176 10.93 7.12 16.71
C ASN A 176 10.55 8.59 16.90
N LYS A 177 11.46 9.49 16.53
CA LYS A 177 11.24 10.93 16.52
C LYS A 177 10.46 11.36 15.28
N GLY A 178 9.89 12.56 15.31
CA GLY A 178 9.07 13.09 14.22
C GLY A 178 7.61 13.28 14.60
N SER A 179 6.83 13.84 13.67
CA SER A 179 5.42 14.16 13.88
C SER A 179 4.54 12.91 14.01
N GLN A 180 4.98 11.79 13.44
CA GLN A 180 4.25 10.50 13.49
C GLN A 180 4.04 10.01 14.94
N GLY A 181 4.95 10.33 15.86
CA GLY A 181 4.80 9.99 17.27
C GLY A 181 3.62 10.67 17.97
N ASN A 182 3.14 11.80 17.43
CA ASN A 182 1.96 12.51 17.96
C ASN A 182 0.67 11.71 17.75
N LEU A 183 0.70 10.75 16.83
CA LEU A 183 -0.45 9.95 16.44
C LEU A 183 -0.56 8.64 17.22
N ILE A 184 0.31 8.43 18.23
CA ILE A 184 0.24 7.27 19.12
C ILE A 184 -0.88 7.50 20.15
N PRO A 185 -1.98 6.76 20.10
CA PRO A 185 -3.07 6.90 21.05
C PRO A 185 -2.73 6.21 22.37
N VAL A 186 -3.17 6.84 23.46
CA VAL A 186 -3.06 6.33 24.82
C VAL A 186 -4.48 6.23 25.37
N THR A 187 -4.97 5.01 25.57
CA THR A 187 -6.38 4.76 25.94
C THR A 187 -6.47 3.99 27.26
N ILE A 188 -7.27 4.51 28.19
CA ILE A 188 -7.62 3.79 29.42
C ILE A 188 -8.84 2.92 29.12
N LEU A 189 -8.72 1.63 29.36
CA LEU A 189 -9.78 0.65 29.15
C LEU A 189 -10.53 0.33 30.44
N GLN A 190 -9.81 0.31 31.57
CA GLN A 190 -10.38 0.02 32.87
C GLN A 190 -9.69 0.87 33.94
N ASN A 191 -10.50 1.49 34.81
CA ASN A 191 -10.02 2.26 35.95
C ASN A 191 -10.40 1.58 37.28
N VAL A 192 -9.70 1.94 38.35
CA VAL A 192 -9.92 1.45 39.72
C VAL A 192 -10.48 2.58 40.58
N ALA A 193 -11.46 2.27 41.43
CA ALA A 193 -12.10 3.26 42.30
C ALA A 193 -11.06 3.92 43.23
N GLY A 194 -11.14 5.25 43.36
CA GLY A 194 -10.19 6.05 44.16
C GLY A 194 -8.94 6.50 43.40
N ILE A 195 -8.66 5.94 42.22
CA ILE A 195 -7.63 6.44 41.30
C ILE A 195 -8.28 7.31 40.22
N VAL A 196 -7.74 8.51 40.04
CA VAL A 196 -8.17 9.45 38.99
C VAL A 196 -7.07 9.54 37.94
N PRO A 197 -7.24 8.92 36.78
CA PRO A 197 -6.27 8.98 35.70
C PRO A 197 -6.54 10.16 34.76
N THR A 198 -5.48 10.87 34.39
CA THR A 198 -5.49 11.97 33.42
C THR A 198 -4.48 11.66 32.32
N VAL A 199 -4.96 11.50 31.08
CA VAL A 199 -4.10 11.29 29.92
C VAL A 199 -3.79 12.63 29.26
N THR A 200 -2.51 12.93 29.10
CA THR A 200 -2.01 13.96 28.19
C THR A 200 -1.61 13.30 26.89
N ALA A 201 -2.27 13.67 25.79
CA ALA A 201 -2.00 13.11 24.46
C ALA A 201 -0.55 13.33 24.04
N MET A 202 -0.03 12.39 23.24
CA MET A 202 1.30 12.50 22.64
C MET A 202 1.36 13.75 21.74
N SER A 203 2.36 14.59 21.93
CA SER A 203 2.51 15.84 21.17
C SER A 203 3.97 16.28 21.06
N ALA A 204 4.21 17.39 20.36
CA ALA A 204 5.51 18.03 20.19
C ALA A 204 6.58 17.20 19.44
N GLY A 205 6.21 16.05 18.86
CA GLY A 205 7.01 15.37 17.86
C GLY A 205 7.09 16.23 16.60
N ALA A 206 8.30 16.43 16.09
CA ALA A 206 8.55 17.37 15.00
C ALA A 206 9.73 16.91 14.12
N THR A 207 9.70 17.38 12.87
CA THR A 207 10.68 17.10 11.81
C THR A 207 10.73 15.60 11.46
N ASP A 208 9.98 15.23 10.43
CA ASP A 208 9.99 13.88 9.87
C ASP A 208 11.17 13.68 8.90
N PRO A 209 11.65 12.44 8.72
CA PRO A 209 12.62 12.13 7.67
C PRO A 209 11.99 12.24 6.28
N VAL A 210 12.84 12.35 5.26
CA VAL A 210 12.41 12.42 3.86
C VAL A 210 12.50 11.05 3.19
N LEU A 211 11.53 10.73 2.33
CA LEU A 211 11.49 9.43 1.63
C LEU A 211 12.54 9.31 0.51
N SER A 212 13.13 10.40 0.04
CA SER A 212 13.88 10.47 -1.22
C SER A 212 15.05 9.48 -1.32
N SER A 213 15.80 9.27 -0.23
CA SER A 213 16.93 8.35 -0.21
C SER A 213 16.49 6.88 -0.31
N ALA A 214 15.43 6.50 0.41
CA ALA A 214 14.83 5.17 0.29
C ALA A 214 14.23 4.94 -1.10
N LEU A 215 13.47 5.92 -1.62
CA LEU A 215 12.87 5.85 -2.96
C LEU A 215 13.93 5.72 -4.07
N THR A 216 15.09 6.37 -3.91
CA THR A 216 16.22 6.22 -4.84
C THR A 216 16.79 4.81 -4.80
N ALA A 217 16.95 4.23 -3.61
CA ALA A 217 17.49 2.88 -3.45
C ALA A 217 16.57 1.79 -4.04
N ILE A 218 15.25 1.97 -3.98
CA ILE A 218 14.28 1.01 -4.53
C ILE A 218 13.90 1.25 -6.00
N PHE A 219 14.39 2.33 -6.62
CA PHE A 219 14.12 2.66 -8.02
C PHE A 219 14.35 1.51 -9.02
N PRO A 220 15.43 0.70 -8.91
CA PRO A 220 15.64 -0.45 -9.81
C PRO A 220 14.93 -1.74 -9.35
N ALA A 221 14.33 -1.77 -8.15
CA ALA A 221 13.89 -3.02 -7.53
C ALA A 221 12.56 -3.57 -8.08
N GLY A 222 11.70 -2.73 -8.67
CA GLY A 222 10.50 -3.17 -9.39
C GLY A 222 9.37 -3.71 -8.50
N HIS A 223 9.04 -3.01 -7.42
CA HIS A 223 7.88 -3.30 -6.57
C HIS A 223 6.57 -2.88 -7.24
N ASN A 224 5.45 -3.52 -6.88
CA ASN A 224 4.12 -3.20 -7.39
C ASN A 224 3.34 -2.27 -6.47
N ILE A 225 3.63 -2.31 -5.16
CA ILE A 225 2.99 -1.48 -4.15
C ILE A 225 4.07 -0.89 -3.24
N VAL A 226 4.07 0.44 -3.11
CA VAL A 226 5.01 1.20 -2.29
C VAL A 226 4.23 1.84 -1.14
N CYS A 227 4.37 1.31 0.06
CA CYS A 227 3.66 1.79 1.24
C CYS A 227 4.52 2.77 2.03
N SER A 228 4.01 4.00 2.20
CA SER A 228 4.63 5.02 3.04
C SER A 228 4.14 4.93 4.48
N GLY A 229 5.06 4.87 5.42
CA GLY A 229 4.77 5.05 6.85
C GLY A 229 4.57 6.52 7.24
N LEU A 230 4.97 7.46 6.37
CA LEU A 230 4.78 8.89 6.55
C LEU A 230 3.55 9.37 5.77
N ASN A 231 2.79 10.29 6.35
CA ASN A 231 1.54 10.81 5.79
C ASN A 231 1.52 12.34 5.73
N ASP A 232 2.69 12.98 5.58
CA ASP A 232 2.82 14.41 5.33
C ASP A 232 2.93 14.71 3.83
N GLN A 233 2.59 15.94 3.43
CA GLN A 233 2.58 16.36 2.03
C GLN A 233 3.96 16.25 1.36
N VAL A 234 5.06 16.50 2.07
CA VAL A 234 6.41 16.48 1.49
C VAL A 234 6.79 15.05 1.12
N SER A 235 6.58 14.11 2.04
CA SER A 235 6.81 12.69 1.82
C SER A 235 5.95 12.14 0.68
N LEU A 236 4.65 12.47 0.67
CA LEU A 236 3.74 11.96 -0.35
C LEU A 236 3.97 12.59 -1.73
N THR A 237 4.46 13.84 -1.79
CA THR A 237 4.91 14.45 -3.05
C THR A 237 6.14 13.72 -3.60
N ALA A 238 7.11 13.36 -2.74
CA ALA A 238 8.26 12.57 -3.15
C ALA A 238 7.86 11.17 -3.64
N LEU A 239 6.89 10.53 -2.99
CA LEU A 239 6.31 9.26 -3.43
C LEU A 239 5.66 9.40 -4.81
N ARG A 240 4.79 10.40 -5.02
CA ARG A 240 4.18 10.70 -6.33
C ARG A 240 5.24 10.86 -7.43
N THR A 241 6.29 11.64 -7.18
CA THR A 241 7.38 11.83 -8.15
C THR A 241 8.11 10.53 -8.46
N HIS A 242 8.33 9.68 -7.46
CA HIS A 242 8.92 8.37 -7.65
C HIS A 242 8.03 7.48 -8.54
N LEU A 243 6.74 7.37 -8.23
CA LEU A 243 5.77 6.56 -8.99
C LEU A 243 5.69 6.98 -10.46
N ALA A 244 5.65 8.28 -10.73
CA ALA A 244 5.67 8.81 -12.10
C ALA A 244 6.97 8.45 -12.84
N SER A 245 8.11 8.42 -12.13
CA SER A 245 9.41 8.11 -12.71
C SER A 245 9.55 6.62 -13.04
N VAL A 246 9.19 5.74 -12.10
CA VAL A 246 9.28 4.28 -12.31
C VAL A 246 8.21 3.78 -13.28
N GLY A 247 7.00 4.36 -13.26
CA GLY A 247 5.92 4.07 -14.19
C GLY A 247 6.03 4.78 -15.55
N SER A 248 7.12 5.54 -15.76
CA SER A 248 7.32 6.27 -17.01
C SER A 248 7.36 5.33 -18.22
N PRO A 249 7.06 5.82 -19.44
CA PRO A 249 7.11 5.00 -20.65
C PRO A 249 8.49 4.36 -20.93
N MET A 250 9.56 4.92 -20.34
CA MET A 250 10.93 4.41 -20.48
C MET A 250 11.25 3.34 -19.44
N GLU A 251 10.85 3.54 -18.19
CA GLU A 251 11.20 2.64 -17.08
C GLU A 251 10.23 1.47 -16.92
N GLN A 252 8.93 1.70 -17.13
CA GLN A 252 7.87 0.68 -17.19
C GLN A 252 7.89 -0.30 -16.00
N ARG A 253 8.14 0.22 -14.80
CA ARG A 253 8.07 -0.46 -13.49
C ARG A 253 6.93 0.17 -12.69
N ASP A 254 5.72 -0.04 -13.20
CA ASP A 254 4.52 0.54 -12.62
C ASP A 254 4.26 0.07 -11.19
N ALA A 255 3.87 1.01 -10.33
CA ALA A 255 3.60 0.76 -8.92
C ALA A 255 2.46 1.65 -8.40
N LEU A 256 1.78 1.20 -7.36
CA LEU A 256 0.79 1.96 -6.60
C LEU A 256 1.40 2.46 -5.28
N GLY A 257 1.26 3.74 -4.99
CA GLY A 257 1.58 4.35 -3.70
C GLY A 257 0.44 4.19 -2.70
N VAL A 258 0.76 3.82 -1.47
CA VAL A 258 -0.22 3.65 -0.39
C VAL A 258 0.21 4.44 0.85
N TYR A 259 -0.74 5.16 1.45
CA TYR A 259 -0.60 5.73 2.79
C TYR A 259 -1.95 5.69 3.51
N ALA A 260 -1.99 6.12 4.77
CA ALA A 260 -3.24 6.22 5.51
C ALA A 260 -3.24 7.38 6.51
N THR A 261 -4.46 7.76 6.93
CA THR A 261 -4.69 8.81 7.93
C THR A 261 -5.78 8.37 8.92
N THR A 262 -5.66 8.78 10.18
CA THR A 262 -6.58 8.37 11.27
C THR A 262 -7.19 9.56 12.02
N GLY A 263 -6.86 10.78 11.60
CA GLY A 263 -7.29 12.02 12.22
C GLY A 263 -8.69 12.45 11.76
N THR A 264 -8.82 13.70 11.33
CA THR A 264 -10.10 14.26 10.88
C THR A 264 -10.31 14.06 9.39
N LEU A 265 -11.59 13.95 9.00
CA LEU A 265 -12.00 13.82 7.61
C LEU A 265 -11.51 15.01 6.77
N GLY A 266 -11.64 16.24 7.28
CA GLY A 266 -11.20 17.45 6.57
C GLY A 266 -9.69 17.49 6.30
N ALA A 267 -8.87 17.01 7.25
CA ALA A 267 -7.43 16.91 7.05
C ALA A 267 -7.08 15.84 6.00
N ALA A 268 -7.76 14.68 6.03
CA ALA A 268 -7.57 13.62 5.04
C ALA A 268 -7.92 14.10 3.63
N SER A 269 -9.08 14.72 3.44
CA SER A 269 -9.51 15.28 2.15
C SER A 269 -8.58 16.37 1.63
N THR A 270 -8.11 17.26 2.52
CA THR A 270 -7.15 18.32 2.14
C THR A 270 -5.85 17.73 1.63
N LEU A 271 -5.31 16.74 2.36
CA LEU A 271 -4.07 16.07 1.98
C LEU A 271 -4.22 15.33 0.65
N ALA A 272 -5.29 14.55 0.46
CA ALA A 272 -5.56 13.84 -0.80
C ALA A 272 -5.63 14.81 -1.99
N GLY A 273 -6.35 15.93 -1.85
CA GLY A 273 -6.42 16.95 -2.90
C GLY A 273 -5.09 17.63 -3.24
N LEU A 274 -4.17 17.75 -2.27
CA LEU A 274 -2.80 18.26 -2.51
C LEU A 274 -1.92 17.25 -3.27
N ILE A 275 -2.21 15.96 -3.16
CA ILE A 275 -1.49 14.89 -3.87
C ILE A 275 -2.07 14.68 -5.27
N ASN A 276 -3.39 14.58 -5.42
CA ASN A 276 -4.12 14.44 -6.68
C ASN A 276 -3.38 13.56 -7.71
N ASP A 277 -3.16 12.29 -7.37
CA ASP A 277 -2.34 11.36 -8.16
C ASP A 277 -3.08 10.07 -8.47
N GLY A 278 -3.07 9.67 -9.75
CA GLY A 278 -3.74 8.48 -10.25
C GLY A 278 -3.05 7.16 -9.88
N PHE A 279 -1.87 7.22 -9.27
CA PHE A 279 -1.12 6.06 -8.80
C PHE A 279 -0.97 6.02 -7.28
N THR A 280 -1.63 6.93 -6.55
CA THR A 280 -1.57 6.98 -5.07
C THR A 280 -2.97 6.81 -4.49
N THR A 281 -3.12 5.93 -3.50
CA THR A 281 -4.37 5.69 -2.75
C THR A 281 -4.17 5.92 -1.25
N THR A 282 -5.24 6.32 -0.57
CA THR A 282 -5.21 6.60 0.87
C THR A 282 -6.38 5.99 1.61
N ALA A 283 -6.09 5.23 2.67
CA ALA A 283 -7.11 4.72 3.59
C ALA A 283 -7.36 5.70 4.73
N PHE A 284 -8.62 5.83 5.14
CA PHE A 284 -9.02 6.66 6.27
C PHE A 284 -9.90 5.89 7.26
N LEU A 285 -9.45 5.85 8.52
CA LEU A 285 -10.22 5.32 9.64
C LEU A 285 -10.10 6.26 10.85
N ARG A 286 -11.15 7.02 11.13
CA ARG A 286 -11.18 7.98 12.23
C ARG A 286 -10.98 7.30 13.58
N ALA A 287 -10.04 7.84 14.37
CA ALA A 287 -9.86 7.51 15.79
C ALA A 287 -9.66 6.01 16.10
N THR A 288 -9.19 5.22 15.14
CA THR A 288 -8.66 3.87 15.44
C THR A 288 -7.46 4.00 16.37
N ARG A 289 -7.27 3.00 17.24
CA ARG A 289 -6.07 2.95 18.09
C ARG A 289 -4.83 2.49 17.30
N SER A 290 -5.01 1.97 16.08
CA SER A 290 -3.89 1.67 15.19
C SER A 290 -3.21 2.94 14.69
N LEU A 291 -1.89 2.92 14.61
CA LEU A 291 -1.14 4.01 14.00
C LEU A 291 -1.46 4.10 12.50
N PRO A 292 -1.38 5.29 11.88
CA PRO A 292 -1.57 5.43 10.44
C PRO A 292 -0.66 4.53 9.61
N CYS A 293 0.58 4.31 10.05
CA CYS A 293 1.52 3.43 9.35
C CYS A 293 1.07 1.96 9.38
N GLU A 294 0.46 1.49 10.47
CA GLU A 294 -0.13 0.14 10.56
C GLU A 294 -1.33 0.02 9.63
N LEU A 295 -2.22 1.02 9.61
CA LEU A 295 -3.37 1.06 8.72
C LEU A 295 -2.94 1.06 7.25
N ALA A 296 -1.94 1.87 6.89
CA ALA A 296 -1.38 1.92 5.54
C ALA A 296 -0.81 0.56 5.13
N ALA A 297 -0.05 -0.09 6.02
CA ALA A 297 0.59 -1.37 5.74
C ALA A 297 -0.42 -2.52 5.60
N ALA A 298 -1.46 -2.55 6.46
CA ALA A 298 -2.55 -3.51 6.34
C ALA A 298 -3.34 -3.28 5.03
N TYR A 299 -3.65 -2.04 4.68
CA TYR A 299 -4.32 -1.70 3.43
C TYR A 299 -3.50 -2.11 2.20
N ALA A 300 -2.19 -1.80 2.19
CA ALA A 300 -1.27 -2.22 1.13
C ALA A 300 -1.22 -3.76 0.99
N ALA A 301 -1.17 -4.48 2.10
CA ALA A 301 -1.15 -5.94 2.13
C ALA A 301 -2.45 -6.57 1.59
N VAL A 302 -3.60 -5.95 1.86
CA VAL A 302 -4.90 -6.39 1.35
C VAL A 302 -5.04 -6.07 -0.15
N ILE A 303 -4.60 -4.90 -0.62
CA ILE A 303 -4.50 -4.61 -2.06
C ILE A 303 -3.64 -5.66 -2.76
N ALA A 304 -2.51 -6.05 -2.15
CA ALA A 304 -1.61 -7.05 -2.70
C ALA A 304 -2.20 -8.49 -2.71
N SER A 305 -3.19 -8.77 -1.86
CA SER A 305 -3.81 -10.10 -1.77
C SER A 305 -4.69 -10.44 -2.96
N GLU A 306 -5.18 -9.43 -3.68
CA GLU A 306 -6.01 -9.60 -4.87
C GLU A 306 -5.12 -9.52 -6.10
N GLU A 307 -4.77 -10.66 -6.70
CA GLU A 307 -3.91 -10.70 -7.89
C GLU A 307 -4.68 -10.34 -9.18
N ASP A 308 -6.01 -10.40 -9.18
CA ASP A 308 -6.80 -9.89 -10.30
C ASP A 308 -6.80 -8.35 -10.26
N PRO A 309 -6.23 -7.67 -11.27
CA PRO A 309 -6.16 -6.22 -11.26
C PRO A 309 -7.52 -5.53 -11.44
N ALA A 310 -8.52 -6.19 -12.04
CA ALA A 310 -9.84 -5.62 -12.32
C ALA A 310 -10.84 -5.86 -11.18
N ARG A 311 -10.54 -6.78 -10.26
CA ARG A 311 -11.45 -7.16 -9.18
C ARG A 311 -11.57 -6.07 -8.09
N PRO A 312 -12.79 -5.61 -7.77
CA PRO A 312 -13.00 -4.63 -6.70
C PRO A 312 -12.56 -5.12 -5.33
N LEU A 313 -12.07 -4.18 -4.52
CA LEU A 313 -11.57 -4.45 -3.15
C LEU A 313 -12.62 -4.19 -2.07
N ASN A 314 -13.89 -4.00 -2.45
CA ASN A 314 -14.99 -3.71 -1.54
C ASN A 314 -15.11 -4.81 -0.47
N THR A 315 -15.38 -4.44 0.77
CA THR A 315 -15.59 -5.32 1.94
C THR A 315 -14.41 -6.20 2.36
N LEU A 316 -13.25 -6.07 1.72
CA LEU A 316 -12.06 -6.80 2.17
C LEU A 316 -11.62 -6.29 3.55
N GLU A 317 -11.37 -7.23 4.45
CA GLU A 317 -11.06 -6.99 5.84
C GLU A 317 -9.58 -6.61 6.04
N LEU A 318 -9.33 -5.53 6.79
CA LEU A 318 -8.00 -5.13 7.25
C LEU A 318 -7.70 -5.81 8.59
N VAL A 319 -7.40 -7.11 8.54
CA VAL A 319 -7.20 -7.93 9.75
C VAL A 319 -6.09 -7.35 10.63
N GLY A 320 -6.40 -7.17 11.91
CA GLY A 320 -5.43 -6.68 12.90
C GLY A 320 -5.42 -5.17 13.12
N ILE A 321 -6.24 -4.40 12.41
CA ILE A 321 -6.51 -3.00 12.72
C ILE A 321 -7.53 -2.88 13.85
N ASP A 322 -7.29 -1.99 14.81
CA ASP A 322 -8.16 -1.80 15.97
C ASP A 322 -9.47 -1.09 15.59
N VAL A 323 -10.56 -1.55 16.18
CA VAL A 323 -11.89 -1.00 15.95
C VAL A 323 -12.06 0.26 16.81
N PRO A 324 -12.34 1.43 16.22
CA PRO A 324 -12.65 2.63 16.97
C PRO A 324 -13.99 2.49 17.70
N ASP A 325 -14.21 3.31 18.72
CA ASP A 325 -15.48 3.34 19.45
C ASP A 325 -16.65 3.64 18.51
N ALA A 326 -17.83 3.07 18.78
CA ALA A 326 -19.01 3.18 17.89
C ALA A 326 -19.41 4.64 17.58
N SER A 327 -19.13 5.58 18.48
CA SER A 327 -19.39 7.01 18.28
C SER A 327 -18.52 7.66 17.20
N GLN A 328 -17.42 6.99 16.79
CA GLN A 328 -16.48 7.47 15.78
C GLN A 328 -16.71 6.86 14.41
N TRP A 329 -17.61 5.88 14.28
CA TRP A 329 -17.89 5.21 13.02
C TRP A 329 -18.38 6.21 11.97
N LEU A 330 -17.94 6.02 10.73
CA LEU A 330 -18.29 6.92 9.63
C LEU A 330 -19.73 6.69 9.19
N GLY A 331 -20.53 7.75 9.21
CA GLY A 331 -21.86 7.72 8.60
C GLY A 331 -21.78 7.70 7.07
N ARG A 332 -22.86 7.27 6.40
CA ARG A 332 -22.92 7.23 4.93
C ARG A 332 -22.52 8.56 4.27
N THR A 333 -23.02 9.69 4.79
CA THR A 333 -22.67 11.02 4.26
C THR A 333 -21.19 11.33 4.37
N GLU A 334 -20.53 10.88 5.45
CA GLU A 334 -19.09 11.08 5.64
C GLU A 334 -18.30 10.19 4.66
N GLN A 335 -18.73 8.94 4.46
CA GLN A 335 -18.12 8.02 3.50
C GLN A 335 -18.22 8.55 2.06
N GLU A 336 -19.41 9.02 1.64
CA GLU A 336 -19.61 9.64 0.32
C GLU A 336 -18.75 10.91 0.15
N ASN A 337 -18.62 11.71 1.21
CA ASN A 337 -17.78 12.90 1.18
C ASN A 337 -16.29 12.55 1.01
N LEU A 338 -15.80 11.53 1.71
CA LEU A 338 -14.43 11.03 1.55
C LEU A 338 -14.18 10.53 0.12
N LEU A 339 -15.11 9.75 -0.45
CA LEU A 339 -15.00 9.24 -1.82
C LEU A 339 -14.94 10.38 -2.85
N TYR A 340 -15.78 11.40 -2.70
CA TYR A 340 -15.76 12.57 -3.57
C TYR A 340 -14.49 13.44 -3.41
N ASN A 341 -13.73 13.24 -2.33
CA ASN A 341 -12.49 13.95 -2.04
C ASN A 341 -11.25 13.03 -2.12
N GLY A 342 -11.32 11.93 -2.87
CA GLY A 342 -10.13 11.13 -3.22
C GLY A 342 -9.57 10.32 -2.05
N VAL A 343 -10.43 9.99 -1.06
CA VAL A 343 -10.06 9.22 0.12
C VAL A 343 -10.86 7.93 0.18
N THR A 344 -10.18 6.79 0.37
CA THR A 344 -10.82 5.48 0.58
C THR A 344 -11.32 5.38 2.03
N PRO A 345 -12.64 5.37 2.27
CA PRO A 345 -13.18 5.19 3.60
C PRO A 345 -13.01 3.74 4.06
N ILE A 346 -12.67 3.57 5.32
CA ILE A 346 -12.68 2.28 6.01
C ILE A 346 -13.84 2.30 7.01
N GLU A 347 -14.65 1.24 6.99
CA GLU A 347 -15.82 1.11 7.86
C GLU A 347 -15.72 -0.11 8.77
N ILE A 348 -16.64 -0.18 9.73
CA ILE A 348 -16.77 -1.32 10.65
C ILE A 348 -17.97 -2.15 10.21
N GLY A 349 -17.68 -3.27 9.56
CA GLY A 349 -18.65 -4.24 9.09
C GLY A 349 -19.15 -5.20 10.18
N PRO A 350 -20.06 -6.12 9.83
CA PRO A 350 -20.59 -7.14 10.74
C PRO A 350 -19.49 -7.93 11.45
N GLY A 351 -19.65 -8.14 12.75
CA GLY A 351 -18.63 -8.82 13.57
C GLY A 351 -17.45 -7.96 13.97
N GLN A 352 -17.58 -6.62 13.91
CA GLN A 352 -16.51 -5.66 14.21
C GLN A 352 -15.30 -5.79 13.27
N LYS A 353 -15.57 -6.09 12.00
CA LYS A 353 -14.53 -6.21 10.98
C LYS A 353 -14.22 -4.86 10.38
N VAL A 354 -12.97 -4.42 10.48
CA VAL A 354 -12.49 -3.22 9.78
C VAL A 354 -12.37 -3.56 8.30
N GLN A 355 -13.10 -2.89 7.41
CA GLN A 355 -13.18 -3.27 5.99
C GLN A 355 -13.19 -2.06 5.04
N ILE A 356 -12.74 -2.28 3.81
CA ILE A 356 -12.72 -1.27 2.74
C ILE A 356 -14.14 -1.00 2.22
N VAL A 357 -14.54 0.27 2.10
CA VAL A 357 -15.80 0.64 1.43
C VAL A 357 -15.65 0.54 -0.09
N ARG A 358 -14.76 1.37 -0.66
CA ARG A 358 -14.36 1.36 -2.08
C ARG A 358 -12.95 1.93 -2.19
N ALA A 359 -12.03 1.18 -2.77
CA ALA A 359 -10.65 1.59 -2.95
C ALA A 359 -10.50 2.53 -4.16
N ILE A 360 -10.23 3.80 -3.88
CA ILE A 360 -10.01 4.85 -4.88
C ILE A 360 -8.62 5.47 -4.74
N THR A 361 -8.12 6.06 -5.82
CA THR A 361 -6.92 6.89 -5.84
C THR A 361 -7.23 8.30 -5.32
N THR A 362 -6.19 9.09 -5.16
CA THR A 362 -6.30 10.51 -4.81
C THR A 362 -6.67 11.41 -6.01
N TYR A 363 -6.77 10.85 -7.22
CA TYR A 363 -7.01 11.61 -8.45
C TYR A 363 -8.48 12.01 -8.59
N LEU A 364 -8.72 13.33 -8.69
CA LEU A 364 -10.06 13.91 -8.84
C LEU A 364 -10.15 14.90 -10.00
N VAL A 365 -9.04 15.57 -10.33
CA VAL A 365 -9.01 16.62 -11.34
C VAL A 365 -7.83 16.49 -12.30
N ASP A 366 -8.05 16.91 -13.53
CA ASP A 366 -7.03 17.02 -14.56
C ASP A 366 -6.08 18.21 -14.31
N PRO A 367 -5.01 18.40 -15.11
CA PRO A 367 -4.10 19.53 -14.97
C PRO A 367 -4.75 20.92 -15.13
N GLN A 368 -5.96 20.99 -15.67
CA GLN A 368 -6.76 22.21 -15.84
C GLN A 368 -7.71 22.43 -14.66
N GLY A 369 -7.74 21.51 -13.69
CA GLY A 369 -8.63 21.56 -12.53
C GLY A 369 -10.06 21.10 -12.82
N VAL A 370 -10.29 20.44 -13.96
CA VAL A 370 -11.60 19.87 -14.33
C VAL A 370 -11.73 18.50 -13.70
N GLN A 371 -12.92 18.18 -13.17
CA GLN A 371 -13.18 16.85 -12.61
C GLN A 371 -12.97 15.76 -13.65
N ASP A 372 -12.11 14.79 -13.30
CA ASP A 372 -11.78 13.67 -14.16
C ASP A 372 -11.79 12.35 -13.34
N PRO A 373 -12.78 11.47 -13.57
CA PRO A 373 -12.85 10.18 -12.90
C PRO A 373 -11.97 9.10 -13.54
N SER A 374 -11.19 9.41 -14.58
CA SER A 374 -10.45 8.42 -15.40
C SER A 374 -9.52 7.50 -14.62
N MET A 375 -8.95 7.98 -13.50
CA MET A 375 -8.06 7.23 -12.63
C MET A 375 -8.62 7.09 -11.21
N LEU A 376 -9.93 7.27 -11.01
CA LEU A 376 -10.54 7.28 -9.69
C LEU A 376 -10.42 5.92 -9.00
N ASP A 377 -10.86 4.83 -9.63
CA ASP A 377 -10.81 3.49 -9.02
C ASP A 377 -9.39 2.93 -9.08
N VAL A 378 -8.93 2.32 -7.97
CA VAL A 378 -7.61 1.68 -7.90
C VAL A 378 -7.46 0.53 -8.90
N THR A 379 -8.54 -0.13 -9.30
CA THR A 379 -8.53 -1.21 -10.30
C THR A 379 -8.12 -0.70 -11.68
N THR A 380 -8.47 0.53 -12.07
CA THR A 380 -8.13 1.11 -13.36
C THR A 380 -6.61 1.18 -13.62
N PRO A 381 -5.79 1.87 -12.79
CA PRO A 381 -4.35 1.86 -12.97
C PRO A 381 -3.74 0.46 -12.83
N ARG A 382 -4.25 -0.39 -11.91
CA ARG A 382 -3.77 -1.77 -11.77
C ARG A 382 -3.96 -2.60 -13.04
N THR A 383 -5.10 -2.47 -13.70
CA THR A 383 -5.36 -3.14 -14.99
C THR A 383 -4.42 -2.61 -16.06
N LEU A 384 -4.21 -1.29 -16.15
CA LEU A 384 -3.28 -0.72 -17.13
C LEU A 384 -1.83 -1.17 -16.90
N PHE A 385 -1.40 -1.28 -15.64
CA PHE A 385 -0.07 -1.79 -15.26
C PHE A 385 0.10 -3.24 -15.72
N TYR A 386 -0.91 -4.09 -15.45
CA TYR A 386 -0.90 -5.48 -15.85
C TYR A 386 -0.89 -5.64 -17.38
N MET A 387 -1.74 -4.90 -18.09
CA MET A 387 -1.81 -4.94 -19.54
C MET A 387 -0.50 -4.48 -20.18
N ARG A 388 0.13 -3.42 -19.66
CA ARG A 388 1.46 -2.99 -20.12
C ARG A 388 2.50 -4.10 -19.96
N LYS A 389 2.53 -4.77 -18.80
CA LYS A 389 3.42 -5.91 -18.55
C LYS A 389 3.15 -7.06 -19.54
N ALA A 390 1.89 -7.41 -19.75
CA ALA A 390 1.48 -8.50 -20.64
C ALA A 390 1.87 -8.25 -22.10
N TYR A 391 1.56 -7.06 -22.64
CA TYR A 391 1.94 -6.69 -24.00
C TYR A 391 3.46 -6.66 -24.18
N ARG A 392 4.19 -6.01 -23.26
CA ARG A 392 5.66 -5.92 -23.32
C ARG A 392 6.31 -7.30 -23.35
N GLN A 393 5.87 -8.19 -22.45
CA GLN A 393 6.42 -9.55 -22.38
C GLN A 393 6.09 -10.35 -23.65
N ARG A 394 4.88 -10.22 -24.19
CA ARG A 394 4.51 -10.86 -25.45
C ARG A 394 5.42 -10.42 -26.59
N ILE A 395 5.61 -9.11 -26.77
CA ILE A 395 6.43 -8.58 -27.85
C ILE A 395 7.90 -8.99 -27.70
N ALA A 396 8.46 -8.89 -26.48
CA ALA A 396 9.84 -9.28 -26.21
C ALA A 396 10.12 -10.76 -26.50
N LEU A 397 9.18 -11.66 -26.16
CA LEU A 397 9.33 -13.09 -26.42
C LEU A 397 9.12 -13.48 -27.88
N ARG A 398 8.17 -12.83 -28.56
CA ARG A 398 7.78 -13.18 -29.94
C ARG A 398 8.69 -12.57 -30.99
N PHE A 399 9.20 -11.35 -30.75
CA PHE A 399 9.93 -10.56 -31.74
C PHE A 399 11.32 -10.07 -31.27
N PRO A 400 12.16 -10.89 -30.61
CA PRO A 400 13.42 -10.40 -30.03
C PRO A 400 14.46 -9.94 -31.07
N ARG A 401 14.45 -10.54 -32.26
CA ARG A 401 15.38 -10.25 -33.37
C ARG A 401 14.67 -10.30 -34.73
N GLU A 402 13.37 -10.00 -34.74
CA GLU A 402 12.56 -10.06 -35.97
C GLU A 402 13.03 -8.97 -36.95
N LYS A 403 13.13 -9.31 -38.23
CA LYS A 403 13.39 -8.32 -39.27
C LYS A 403 12.15 -7.46 -39.48
N LEU A 404 12.31 -6.14 -39.53
CA LEU A 404 11.21 -5.24 -39.87
C LEU A 404 10.92 -5.31 -41.39
N SER A 405 9.96 -6.14 -41.75
CA SER A 405 9.46 -6.36 -43.13
C SER A 405 7.99 -5.96 -43.24
N GLY A 406 7.40 -6.00 -44.44
CA GLY A 406 5.94 -5.78 -44.59
C GLY A 406 5.08 -6.79 -43.84
N ARG A 407 5.67 -7.91 -43.38
CA ARG A 407 4.96 -8.96 -42.62
C ARG A 407 5.00 -8.73 -41.11
N THR A 408 5.87 -7.86 -40.62
CA THR A 408 6.10 -7.69 -39.18
C THR A 408 4.93 -6.99 -38.51
N ALA A 409 4.41 -5.91 -39.10
CA ALA A 409 3.30 -5.16 -38.54
C ALA A 409 2.02 -6.01 -38.38
N PRO A 410 1.56 -6.78 -39.39
CA PRO A 410 0.43 -7.70 -39.21
C PRO A 410 0.64 -8.76 -38.12
N LYS A 411 1.85 -9.33 -38.02
CA LYS A 411 2.17 -10.30 -36.95
C LYS A 411 2.12 -9.68 -35.57
N VAL A 412 2.71 -8.49 -35.39
CA VAL A 412 2.70 -7.76 -34.12
C VAL A 412 1.27 -7.44 -33.72
N ARG A 413 0.45 -6.93 -34.65
CA ARG A 413 -0.97 -6.68 -34.40
C ARG A 413 -1.71 -7.95 -33.97
N SER A 414 -1.45 -9.08 -34.61
CA SER A 414 -2.04 -10.38 -34.25
C SER A 414 -1.66 -10.82 -32.83
N GLU A 415 -0.40 -10.67 -32.42
CA GLU A 415 0.04 -11.06 -31.07
C GLU A 415 -0.48 -10.10 -29.99
N LEU A 416 -0.67 -8.81 -30.30
CA LEU A 416 -1.32 -7.87 -29.40
C LEU A 416 -2.80 -8.23 -29.20
N LEU A 417 -3.54 -8.51 -30.28
CA LEU A 417 -4.92 -8.98 -30.18
C LEU A 417 -5.03 -10.29 -29.40
N ASP A 418 -4.12 -11.25 -29.60
CA ASP A 418 -4.09 -12.50 -28.83
C ASP A 418 -3.95 -12.25 -27.32
N VAL A 419 -3.16 -11.25 -26.91
CA VAL A 419 -3.09 -10.83 -25.51
C VAL A 419 -4.39 -10.19 -25.05
N SER A 420 -4.99 -9.30 -25.87
CA SER A 420 -6.25 -8.63 -25.55
C SER A 420 -7.39 -9.63 -25.35
N TYR A 421 -7.60 -10.56 -26.29
CA TYR A 421 -8.65 -11.58 -26.16
C TYR A 421 -8.46 -12.48 -24.94
N LYS A 422 -7.21 -12.83 -24.59
CA LYS A 422 -6.96 -13.60 -23.35
C LYS A 422 -7.23 -12.81 -22.09
N ALA A 423 -7.00 -11.50 -22.11
CA ALA A 423 -7.35 -10.64 -20.98
C ALA A 423 -8.87 -10.46 -20.88
N GLU A 424 -9.59 -10.44 -22.01
CA GLU A 424 -11.05 -10.44 -22.07
C GLU A 424 -11.66 -11.75 -21.57
N GLU A 425 -11.08 -12.90 -21.93
CA GLU A 425 -11.48 -14.22 -21.38
C GLU A 425 -11.35 -14.30 -19.84
N LEU A 426 -10.46 -13.48 -19.25
CA LEU A 426 -10.28 -13.37 -17.80
C LEU A 426 -11.03 -12.18 -17.18
N GLU A 427 -11.88 -11.48 -17.95
CA GLU A 427 -12.63 -10.30 -17.49
C GLU A 427 -11.74 -9.16 -16.96
N ILE A 428 -10.51 -9.03 -17.46
CA ILE A 428 -9.58 -7.95 -17.11
C ILE A 428 -9.84 -6.71 -17.99
N ILE A 429 -10.12 -6.94 -19.26
CA ILE A 429 -10.54 -5.93 -20.25
C ILE A 429 -11.80 -6.42 -20.96
N GLU A 430 -12.52 -5.55 -21.65
CA GLU A 430 -13.75 -5.90 -22.37
C GLU A 430 -13.77 -5.33 -23.80
N ASN A 431 -14.78 -5.74 -24.56
CA ASN A 431 -15.13 -5.17 -25.87
C ASN A 431 -13.97 -5.17 -26.89
N VAL A 432 -13.10 -6.18 -26.87
CA VAL A 432 -11.92 -6.26 -27.76
C VAL A 432 -12.36 -6.23 -29.23
N ASP A 433 -13.44 -6.92 -29.57
CA ASP A 433 -14.00 -6.93 -30.93
C ASP A 433 -14.54 -5.58 -31.39
N GLN A 434 -15.08 -4.76 -30.47
CA GLN A 434 -15.55 -3.41 -30.76
C GLN A 434 -14.37 -2.46 -31.02
N TRP A 435 -13.28 -2.63 -30.28
CA TRP A 435 -12.13 -1.73 -30.32
C TRP A 435 -11.00 -2.17 -31.26
N LYS A 436 -11.02 -3.40 -31.79
CA LYS A 436 -9.90 -3.95 -32.58
C LYS A 436 -9.51 -3.10 -33.79
N ASP A 437 -10.43 -2.39 -34.43
CA ASP A 437 -10.12 -1.55 -35.59
C ASP A 437 -9.34 -0.28 -35.20
N TYR A 438 -9.38 0.11 -33.93
CA TYR A 438 -8.54 1.16 -33.36
C TYR A 438 -7.16 0.66 -32.92
N LEU A 439 -6.90 -0.65 -32.94
CA LEU A 439 -5.56 -1.22 -32.75
C LEU A 439 -4.74 -1.04 -34.03
N LEU A 440 -3.86 -0.04 -34.01
CA LEU A 440 -2.99 0.31 -35.12
C LEU A 440 -1.57 -0.20 -34.85
N VAL A 441 -0.94 -0.75 -35.89
CA VAL A 441 0.48 -1.13 -35.87
C VAL A 441 1.11 -0.74 -37.20
N GLU A 442 1.99 0.25 -37.19
CA GLU A 442 2.46 0.92 -38.40
C GLU A 442 3.96 1.25 -38.32
N ARG A 443 4.61 1.39 -39.47
CA ARG A 443 6.00 1.85 -39.52
C ARG A 443 6.06 3.33 -39.20
N ASP A 444 7.13 3.74 -38.54
CA ASP A 444 7.42 5.15 -38.37
C ASP A 444 7.75 5.79 -39.72
N SER A 445 7.31 7.03 -39.92
CA SER A 445 7.54 7.77 -41.16
C SER A 445 8.94 8.37 -41.25
N GLN A 446 9.64 8.50 -40.14
CA GLN A 446 10.98 9.10 -40.05
C GLN A 446 12.05 8.05 -39.72
N ASP A 447 11.74 7.08 -38.86
CA ASP A 447 12.65 6.00 -38.50
C ASP A 447 12.28 4.69 -39.23
N VAL A 448 13.04 4.39 -40.28
CA VAL A 448 12.86 3.17 -41.11
C VAL A 448 13.01 1.86 -40.34
N SER A 449 13.55 1.89 -39.12
CA SER A 449 13.77 0.75 -38.25
C SER A 449 12.74 0.63 -37.11
N ARG A 450 11.77 1.55 -37.03
CA ARG A 450 10.79 1.62 -35.94
C ARG A 450 9.38 1.17 -36.35
N LEU A 451 8.71 0.52 -35.41
CA LEU A 451 7.30 0.14 -35.49
C LEU A 451 6.55 0.76 -34.31
N ASN A 452 5.44 1.43 -34.59
CA ASN A 452 4.58 2.10 -33.62
C ASN A 452 3.29 1.31 -33.44
N ALA A 453 2.74 1.32 -32.22
CA ALA A 453 1.45 0.70 -31.92
C ALA A 453 0.57 1.63 -31.09
N LYS A 454 -0.73 1.70 -31.43
CA LYS A 454 -1.80 2.29 -30.62
C LYS A 454 -2.69 1.15 -30.16
N ILE A 455 -2.81 0.92 -28.86
CA ILE A 455 -3.49 -0.24 -28.27
C ILE A 455 -4.70 0.23 -27.44
N PRO A 456 -5.93 0.09 -27.95
CA PRO A 456 -7.14 0.28 -27.15
C PRO A 456 -7.18 -0.71 -25.99
N THR A 457 -7.52 -0.24 -24.80
CA THR A 457 -7.62 -1.06 -23.58
C THR A 457 -8.84 -0.58 -22.82
N ASP A 458 -9.98 -1.24 -23.05
CA ASP A 458 -11.24 -0.95 -22.37
C ASP A 458 -11.28 -1.79 -21.09
N VAL A 459 -11.12 -1.14 -19.95
CA VAL A 459 -10.95 -1.82 -18.66
C VAL A 459 -12.31 -2.27 -18.13
N VAL A 460 -12.40 -3.53 -17.68
CA VAL A 460 -13.61 -3.98 -16.97
C VAL A 460 -13.75 -3.20 -15.67
N ASN A 461 -14.89 -2.54 -15.53
CA ASN A 461 -15.16 -1.68 -14.38
C ASN A 461 -15.67 -2.48 -13.18
N GLY A 462 -15.36 -1.98 -11.98
CA GLY A 462 -15.85 -2.57 -10.75
C GLY A 462 -17.36 -2.41 -10.58
N PHE A 463 -18.05 -3.50 -10.26
CA PHE A 463 -19.48 -3.46 -9.94
C PHE A 463 -19.71 -2.95 -8.50
N HIS A 464 -19.65 -1.63 -8.32
CA HIS A 464 -19.74 -1.02 -6.99
C HIS A 464 -21.17 -0.72 -6.53
N ILE A 465 -22.12 -0.47 -7.46
CA ILE A 465 -23.47 0.02 -7.12
C ILE A 465 -24.52 -0.71 -7.96
N PHE A 466 -25.51 -1.31 -7.29
CA PHE A 466 -26.76 -1.77 -7.90
C PHE A 466 -27.90 -0.83 -7.50
N ALA A 467 -28.65 -0.35 -8.48
CA ALA A 467 -29.85 0.46 -8.25
C ALA A 467 -31.04 -0.17 -8.99
N GLY A 468 -32.12 -0.46 -8.25
CA GLY A 468 -33.33 -1.06 -8.79
C GLY A 468 -34.58 -0.34 -8.27
N ARG A 469 -35.61 -0.24 -9.12
CA ARG A 469 -36.95 0.24 -8.77
C ARG A 469 -37.92 -0.95 -8.92
N LEU A 470 -38.75 -1.18 -7.90
CA LEU A 470 -39.82 -2.18 -7.97
C LEU A 470 -41.12 -1.47 -8.32
N ASP A 471 -41.74 -1.88 -9.43
CA ASP A 471 -43.07 -1.40 -9.80
C ASP A 471 -44.12 -2.39 -9.31
N LEU A 472 -45.06 -1.89 -8.51
CA LEU A 472 -46.20 -2.68 -8.03
C LEU A 472 -47.15 -2.95 -9.20
N ILE A 473 -47.40 -4.23 -9.46
CA ILE A 473 -48.41 -4.70 -10.40
C ILE A 473 -49.46 -5.45 -9.58
N LEU A 474 -50.74 -5.10 -9.77
CA LEU A 474 -51.90 -5.73 -9.12
C LEU A 474 -52.73 -6.51 -10.13
#